data_AF-A0A7V4WUR4-F1
#
_entry.id   AF-A0A7V4WUR4-F1
#
_cell.length_a   1.000
_cell.length_b   1.000
_cell.length_c   1.000
_cell.angle_alpha   90.00
_cell.angle_beta   90.00
_cell.angle_gamma   90.00
#
_symmetry.space_group_name_H-M   'P 1'
#
loop_
_entity.id
_entity.type
_entity.pdbx_description
1 polymer ?
#
loop_
_entity_poly.entity_id
_entity_poly.type
_entity_poly.pdbx_seq_one_letter_code
_entity_poly.pdbx_strand_id
1 'polypeptide(L)' 'TLTDSQLHRLNEGVRQLNARGSQNSVILLDNTAYVVSVRNKTVVTAVNNAAENNNIFTNIDSMAIV' A
#
# COMPACT_ATOMS: atom_id res chain seq x y z
N THR A 1 -10.95 -6.90 -9.90
CA THR A 1 -11.60 -5.79 -9.18
C THR A 1 -11.38 -6.02 -7.69
N LEU A 2 -11.09 -4.99 -6.89
CA LEU A 2 -10.92 -5.15 -5.44
C LEU A 2 -12.24 -5.56 -4.79
N THR A 3 -12.19 -6.49 -3.82
CA THR A 3 -13.35 -6.82 -2.98
C THR A 3 -13.56 -5.77 -1.89
N ASP A 4 -14.77 -5.69 -1.34
CA ASP A 4 -15.08 -4.76 -0.23
C ASP A 4 -14.18 -5.00 0.99
N SER A 5 -13.86 -6.28 1.27
CA SER A 5 -12.93 -6.66 2.33
C SER A 5 -11.52 -6.13 2.08
N GLN A 6 -11.02 -6.26 0.85
CA GLN A 6 -9.71 -5.72 0.46
C GLN A 6 -9.67 -4.19 0.51
N LEU A 7 -10.74 -3.52 0.08
CA LEU A 7 -10.86 -2.07 0.22
C LEU A 7 -10.88 -1.63 1.68
N HIS A 8 -11.54 -2.39 2.56
CA HIS A 8 -11.58 -2.09 3.99
C HIS A 8 -10.18 -2.19 4.62
N ARG A 9 -9.46 -3.30 4.38
CA ARG A 9 -8.09 -3.54 4.86
C ARG A 9 -7.11 -2.50 4.31
N LEU A 10 -7.21 -2.17 3.03
CA LEU A 10 -6.36 -1.14 2.41
C LEU A 10 -6.59 0.22 3.07
N ASN A 11 -7.85 0.60 3.29
CA ASN A 11 -8.19 1.85 3.98
C ASN A 11 -7.70 1.85 5.43
N GLU A 12 -7.74 0.71 6.11
CA GLU A 12 -7.16 0.57 7.44
C GLU A 12 -5.65 0.78 7.44
N GLY A 13 -4.93 0.13 6.52
CA GLY A 13 -3.48 0.33 6.35
C GLY A 13 -3.12 1.80 6.12
N VAL A 14 -3.87 2.49 5.25
CA VAL A 14 -3.68 3.94 5.03
C VAL A 14 -3.92 4.75 6.30
N ARG A 15 -4.95 4.42 7.10
CA ARG A 15 -5.20 5.10 8.39
C ARG A 15 -4.06 4.88 9.38
N GLN A 16 -3.55 3.65 9.50
CA GLN A 16 -2.46 3.33 10.41
C GLN A 16 -1.17 4.08 10.03
N LEU A 17 -0.86 4.14 8.73
CA LEU A 17 0.29 4.89 8.20
C LEU A 17 0.11 6.40 8.44
N ASN A 18 -1.08 6.94 8.19
CA ASN A 18 -1.38 8.35 8.45
C ASN A 18 -1.22 8.71 9.94
N ALA A 19 -1.65 7.84 10.86
CA ALA A 19 -1.49 8.04 12.29
C ALA A 19 -0.01 8.09 12.73
N ARG A 20 0.90 7.52 11.95
CA ARG A 20 2.35 7.52 12.18
C ARG A 20 3.06 8.68 11.46
N GLY A 21 2.31 9.53 10.75
CA GLY A 21 2.87 10.66 10.01
C GLY A 21 3.53 10.28 8.68
N SER A 22 3.29 9.05 8.18
CA SER A 22 3.77 8.58 6.89
C SER A 22 3.19 9.42 5.75
N GLN A 23 3.99 9.72 4.73
CA GLN A 23 3.58 10.49 3.56
C GLN A 23 3.51 9.63 2.30
N ASN A 24 4.54 8.82 2.05
CA ASN A 24 4.65 7.90 0.93
C ASN A 24 4.96 6.50 1.46
N SER A 25 4.05 5.56 1.21
CA SER A 25 4.11 4.26 1.87
C SER A 25 3.79 3.12 0.91
N VAL A 26 4.23 1.92 1.28
CA VAL A 26 3.83 0.68 0.60
C VAL A 26 2.92 -0.12 1.54
N ILE A 27 1.78 -0.56 1.03
CA ILE A 27 0.88 -1.47 1.72
C ILE A 27 0.92 -2.81 1.00
N LEU A 28 1.38 -3.86 1.67
CA LEU A 28 1.26 -5.22 1.17
C LEU A 28 -0.09 -5.79 1.63
N LEU A 29 -0.97 -6.08 0.68
CA LEU A 29 -2.28 -6.68 0.90
C LEU A 29 -2.36 -7.97 0.10
N ASP A 30 -2.49 -9.08 0.81
CA ASP A 30 -2.41 -10.43 0.24
C ASP A 30 -1.10 -10.60 -0.57
N ASN A 31 -1.19 -10.88 -1.86
CA ASN A 31 -0.04 -10.93 -2.77
C ASN A 31 0.15 -9.63 -3.58
N THR A 32 -0.48 -8.52 -3.23
CA THR A 32 -0.37 -7.27 -4.00
C THR A 32 0.25 -6.15 -3.18
N ALA A 33 1.31 -5.54 -3.67
CA ALA A 33 1.91 -4.34 -3.09
C ALA A 33 1.26 -3.08 -3.68
N TYR A 34 0.79 -2.19 -2.81
CA TYR A 34 0.17 -0.93 -3.16
C TYR A 34 1.07 0.22 -2.75
N VAL A 35 1.59 0.98 -3.71
CA VAL A 35 2.25 2.26 -3.43
C VAL A 35 1.17 3.30 -3.20
N VAL A 36 1.17 3.91 -2.02
CA VAL A 36 0.15 4.88 -1.60
C VAL A 36 0.79 6.21 -1.24
N SER A 37 0.18 7.29 -1.73
CA SER A 37 0.40 8.62 -1.17
C SER A 37 -0.58 8.80 -0.04
N VAL A 38 -0.11 8.64 1.19
CA VAL A 38 -0.93 8.77 2.41
C VAL A 38 -1.44 10.21 2.54
N ARG A 39 -0.57 11.19 2.25
CA ARG A 39 -0.92 12.62 2.27
C ARG A 39 -2.09 12.95 1.35
N ASN A 40 -2.09 12.37 0.14
CA ASN A 40 -3.12 12.61 -0.87
C ASN A 40 -4.23 11.53 -0.82
N LYS A 41 -4.15 10.57 0.10
CA LYS A 41 -5.06 9.40 0.21
C LYS A 41 -5.30 8.69 -1.13
N THR A 42 -4.25 8.56 -1.92
CA THR A 42 -4.33 8.04 -3.30
C THR A 42 -3.49 6.79 -3.45
N VAL A 43 -4.04 5.75 -4.10
CA VAL A 43 -3.29 4.58 -4.54
C VAL A 43 -2.65 4.90 -5.89
N VAL A 44 -1.32 4.82 -5.95
CA VAL A 44 -0.54 5.22 -7.14
C VAL A 44 -0.21 4.01 -8.00
N THR A 45 0.09 2.85 -7.39
CA THR A 45 0.52 1.66 -8.13
C THR A 45 0.10 0.40 -7.37
N ALA A 46 -0.41 -0.60 -8.08
CA ALA A 46 -0.72 -1.92 -7.55
C ALA A 46 0.09 -2.98 -8.29
N VAL A 47 0.95 -3.71 -7.59
CA VAL A 47 1.85 -4.70 -8.18
C VAL A 47 1.53 -6.07 -7.60
N ASN A 48 1.10 -7.00 -8.44
CA ASN A 48 0.84 -8.38 -8.03
C ASN A 48 2.17 -9.15 -7.95
N ASN A 49 2.52 -9.64 -6.77
CA ASN A 49 3.74 -10.42 -6.49
C ASN A 49 3.76 -11.79 -7.20
N ALA A 50 2.70 -12.18 -7.92
CA ALA A 50 2.64 -13.44 -8.68
C ALA A 50 3.54 -13.47 -9.93
N ALA A 51 4.03 -12.32 -10.40
CA ALA A 51 4.92 -12.26 -11.56
C ALA A 51 6.31 -11.80 -11.11
N GLU A 52 7.25 -12.76 -11.10
CA GLU A 52 8.68 -12.58 -10.87
C GLU A 52 9.20 -11.29 -11.50
N ASN A 53 9.46 -10.26 -10.69
CA ASN A 53 10.27 -9.11 -11.04
C ASN A 53 10.75 -8.46 -9.74
N ASN A 54 12.03 -8.19 -9.66
CA ASN A 54 12.73 -7.63 -8.51
C ASN A 54 12.30 -6.17 -8.29
N ASN A 55 11.09 -5.96 -7.76
CA ASN A 55 10.48 -4.64 -7.63
C ASN A 55 11.11 -3.88 -6.45
N ILE A 56 11.95 -2.91 -6.76
CA ILE A 56 12.58 -2.03 -5.78
C ILE A 56 11.73 -0.76 -5.67
N PHE A 57 11.10 -0.57 -4.51
CA PHE A 57 10.39 0.66 -4.16
C PHE A 57 11.32 1.58 -3.37
N THR A 58 11.61 2.76 -3.90
CA THR A 58 12.42 3.79 -3.23
C THR A 58 11.54 4.96 -2.81
N ASN A 59 12.09 5.88 -2.00
CA ASN A 59 11.37 7.06 -1.50
C ASN A 59 10.09 6.72 -0.71
N ILE A 60 10.13 5.57 -0.02
CA ILE A 60 9.08 5.08 0.86
C ILE A 60 9.53 5.33 2.30
N ASP A 61 8.72 6.02 3.09
CA ASP A 61 9.01 6.29 4.49
C ASP A 61 8.52 5.17 5.43
N SER A 62 7.53 4.41 5.00
CA SER A 62 6.83 3.43 5.84
C SER A 62 6.24 2.28 5.02
N MET A 63 6.18 1.10 5.63
CA MET A 63 5.53 -0.08 5.04
C MET A 63 4.54 -0.70 6.04
N ALA A 64 3.37 -1.09 5.54
CA ALA A 64 2.37 -1.84 6.31
C ALA A 64 2.03 -3.15 5.59
N ILE A 65 1.79 -4.20 6.38
CA ILE A 65 1.31 -5.50 5.89
C ILE A 65 -0.08 -5.69 6.50
N VAL A 66 -1.09 -5.90 5.65
CA VAL A 66 -2.51 -5.93 6.04
C VAL A 66 -3.26 -7.07 5.40
#